data_AF-A0A917UI21-F1
#
_entry.id   AF-A0A917UI21-F1
#
_cell.length_a   1.000
_cell.length_b   1.000
_cell.length_c   1.000
_cell.angle_alpha   90.00
_cell.angle_beta   90.00
_cell.angle_gamma   90.00
#
_symmetry.space_group_name_H-M   'P 1'
#
loop_
_entity.id
_entity.type
_entity.pdbx_description
1 polymer ?
#
loop_
_entity_poly.entity_id
_entity_poly.type
_entity_poly.pdbx_seq_one_letter_code
_entity_poly.pdbx_strand_id
1 'polypeptide(L)'
;MIESAMQTLAGQVDPARLRRDVDALAACPRSRVRTPKAMAEAERHVTGELTAAGWQVEREPFDLRWQPGTTDRQGHRLLPLKLRLHRRLTGANLIARLPGHPQRPTVLIGAHLDSVDASPGADDNASGVAVLLEAARLLGALEEPPPVTLMCFDMEELGLIGSRYAARQFTARQEQVAGMICLESVGYFAPEPGGQRLPAGFGLAFPSAAREVRANRFRGDFTLVVHRRSTQDAATLWQRAAACAGPALPALPSIALRDRRPEGPLGLLIGLAVPPANHLGRSDHASFWNRRIPALMLTGTANFRNQHYHRPTDTPDLLDYDRLAAVTAATAATALHWPCG
;
A
#
# COMPACT_ATOMS: atom_id res chain seq x y z
N MET A 1 -5.56 -16.43 -18.37
CA MET A 1 -4.79 -15.17 -18.51
C MET A 1 -4.13 -14.79 -17.19
N ILE A 2 -4.87 -14.43 -16.13
CA ILE A 2 -4.26 -14.01 -14.85
C ILE A 2 -3.34 -15.07 -14.20
N GLU A 3 -3.72 -16.35 -14.25
CA GLU A 3 -2.94 -17.45 -13.63
C GLU A 3 -1.60 -17.67 -14.36
N SER A 4 -1.61 -17.59 -15.69
CA SER A 4 -0.38 -17.68 -16.50
C SER A 4 0.52 -16.46 -16.29
N ALA A 5 -0.05 -15.26 -16.26
CA ALA A 5 0.71 -14.04 -15.96
C ALA A 5 1.33 -14.11 -14.56
N MET A 6 0.56 -14.56 -13.57
CA MET A 6 1.05 -14.79 -12.21
C MET A 6 2.23 -15.76 -12.18
N GLN A 7 2.13 -16.93 -12.81
CA GLN A 7 3.19 -17.93 -12.80
C GLN A 7 4.47 -17.43 -13.48
N THR A 8 4.34 -16.73 -14.61
CA THR A 8 5.48 -16.13 -15.32
C THR A 8 6.17 -15.08 -14.46
N LEU A 9 5.40 -14.19 -13.80
CA LEU A 9 5.96 -13.15 -12.94
C LEU A 9 6.55 -13.74 -11.65
N ALA A 10 5.89 -14.72 -11.04
CA ALA A 10 6.34 -15.43 -9.85
C ALA A 10 7.72 -16.06 -10.04
N GLY A 11 7.99 -16.66 -11.22
CA GLY A 11 9.29 -17.22 -11.55
C GLY A 11 10.40 -16.18 -11.79
N GLN A 12 10.05 -14.89 -11.86
CA GLN A 12 11.00 -13.79 -12.10
C GLN A 12 11.21 -12.90 -10.88
N VAL A 13 10.37 -12.98 -9.84
CA VAL A 13 10.53 -12.16 -8.62
C VAL A 13 11.80 -12.59 -7.89
N ASP A 14 12.54 -11.62 -7.38
CA ASP A 14 13.75 -11.86 -6.58
C ASP A 14 13.54 -11.44 -5.11
N PRO A 15 13.33 -12.39 -4.17
CA PRO A 15 13.23 -12.10 -2.74
C PRO A 15 14.45 -11.37 -2.17
N ALA A 16 15.65 -11.56 -2.73
CA ALA A 16 16.85 -10.88 -2.27
C ALA A 16 16.84 -9.39 -2.64
N ARG A 17 16.26 -9.02 -3.78
CA ARG A 17 16.01 -7.61 -4.14
C ARG A 17 15.04 -6.95 -3.18
N LEU A 18 13.92 -7.63 -2.88
CA LEU A 18 12.95 -7.17 -1.88
C LEU A 18 13.62 -6.93 -0.53
N ARG A 19 14.46 -7.87 -0.08
CA ARG A 19 15.25 -7.73 1.16
C ARG A 19 16.16 -6.51 1.14
N ARG A 20 16.97 -6.37 0.09
CA ARG A 20 17.90 -5.25 -0.07
C ARG A 20 17.18 -3.90 -0.04
N ASP A 21 16.03 -3.80 -0.71
CA ASP A 21 15.29 -2.55 -0.77
C ASP A 21 14.64 -2.21 0.58
N VAL A 22 14.12 -3.22 1.30
CA VAL A 22 13.65 -3.02 2.68
C VAL A 22 14.80 -2.61 3.60
N ASP A 23 15.97 -3.26 3.52
CA ASP A 23 17.14 -2.91 4.35
C ASP A 23 17.59 -1.46 4.09
N ALA A 24 17.62 -1.02 2.83
CA ALA A 24 17.99 0.35 2.46
C ALA A 24 16.98 1.39 2.99
N LEU A 25 15.69 1.11 2.85
CA LEU A 25 14.62 2.03 3.26
C LEU A 25 14.41 2.06 4.78
N ALA A 26 14.60 0.93 5.46
CA ALA A 26 14.45 0.79 6.90
C ALA A 26 15.77 0.95 7.66
N ALA A 27 16.82 1.48 7.04
CA ALA A 27 18.07 1.80 7.72
C ALA A 27 17.89 2.87 8.81
N CYS A 28 16.91 3.77 8.64
CA CYS A 28 16.56 4.80 9.61
C CYS A 28 15.11 5.27 9.40
N PRO A 29 14.47 5.90 10.41
CA PRO A 29 13.15 6.48 10.24
C PRO A 29 13.10 7.52 9.11
N ARG A 30 12.07 7.47 8.28
CA ARG A 30 11.90 8.30 7.07
C ARG A 30 10.84 9.36 7.32
N SER A 31 11.23 10.56 7.73
CA SER A 31 10.28 11.65 7.96
C SER A 31 10.83 12.95 7.41
N ARG A 32 10.07 13.58 6.52
CA ARG A 32 10.41 14.90 5.98
C ARG A 32 10.56 15.97 7.07
N VAL A 33 9.82 15.81 8.18
CA VAL A 33 9.77 16.79 9.27
C VAL A 33 10.87 16.53 10.30
N ARG A 34 11.20 15.27 10.56
CA ARG A 34 12.09 14.88 11.66
C ARG A 34 13.46 14.42 11.21
N THR A 35 13.51 13.64 10.15
CA THR A 35 14.72 13.03 9.59
C THR A 35 14.84 13.35 8.10
N PRO A 36 14.88 14.64 7.70
CA PRO A 36 14.82 15.04 6.29
C PRO A 36 15.97 14.48 5.43
N LYS A 37 17.14 14.22 6.03
CA LYS A 37 18.27 13.56 5.33
C LYS A 37 17.95 12.12 4.96
N ALA A 38 17.41 11.35 5.90
CA ALA A 38 16.96 9.97 5.69
C ALA A 38 15.84 9.90 4.65
N MET A 39 14.87 10.81 4.71
CA MET A 39 13.82 10.91 3.70
C MET A 39 14.40 11.17 2.30
N ALA A 40 15.37 12.09 2.19
CA ALA A 40 16.03 12.37 0.92
C ALA A 40 16.89 11.19 0.42
N GLU A 41 17.48 10.39 1.32
CA GLU A 41 18.17 9.14 0.98
C GLU A 41 17.19 8.10 0.43
N ALA A 42 16.04 7.93 1.08
CA ALA A 42 14.98 7.05 0.61
C ALA A 42 14.45 7.47 -0.78
N GLU A 43 14.25 8.78 -1.02
CA GLU A 43 13.89 9.30 -2.34
C GLU A 43 14.93 8.97 -3.42
N ARG A 44 16.23 9.09 -3.08
CA ARG A 44 17.33 8.74 -3.99
C ARG A 44 17.38 7.25 -4.28
N HIS A 45 17.18 6.40 -3.27
CA HIS A 45 17.12 4.94 -3.43
C HIS A 45 15.98 4.56 -4.39
N VAL A 46 14.76 5.03 -4.10
CA VAL A 46 13.58 4.75 -4.93
C VAL A 46 13.76 5.25 -6.36
N THR A 47 14.25 6.48 -6.53
CA THR A 47 14.49 7.05 -7.86
C THR A 47 15.54 6.25 -8.63
N GLY A 48 16.63 5.84 -7.95
CA GLY A 48 17.68 5.01 -8.52
C GLY A 48 17.18 3.67 -9.03
N GLU A 49 16.45 2.91 -8.20
CA GLU A 49 15.91 1.61 -8.60
C GLU A 49 14.86 1.73 -9.72
N LEU A 50 13.98 2.73 -9.67
CA LEU A 50 12.98 2.97 -10.72
C LEU A 50 13.64 3.36 -12.05
N THR A 51 14.61 4.28 -12.03
CA THR A 51 15.35 4.66 -13.25
C THR A 51 16.15 3.49 -13.80
N ALA A 52 16.78 2.67 -12.94
CA ALA A 52 17.47 1.46 -13.37
C ALA A 52 16.51 0.43 -14.03
N ALA A 53 15.24 0.41 -13.61
CA ALA A 53 14.18 -0.37 -14.22
C ALA A 53 13.53 0.30 -15.47
N GLY A 54 14.09 1.42 -15.96
CA GLY A 54 13.63 2.10 -17.17
C GLY A 54 12.50 3.12 -16.97
N TRP A 55 12.10 3.40 -15.72
CA TRP A 55 11.03 4.34 -15.43
C TRP A 55 11.52 5.79 -15.39
N GLN A 56 10.74 6.69 -15.97
CA GLN A 56 10.91 8.13 -15.84
C GLN A 56 10.27 8.58 -14.52
N VAL A 57 11.10 9.05 -13.58
CA VAL A 57 10.66 9.47 -12.25
C VAL A 57 10.51 10.99 -12.21
N GLU A 58 9.31 11.45 -11.92
CA GLU A 58 8.98 12.84 -11.63
C GLU A 58 8.79 13.03 -10.12
N ARG A 59 9.45 14.05 -9.58
CA ARG A 59 9.21 14.51 -8.21
C ARG A 59 8.14 15.59 -8.26
N GLU A 60 6.97 15.33 -7.68
CA GLU A 60 5.83 16.24 -7.67
C GLU A 60 5.76 17.00 -6.33
N PRO A 61 6.32 18.22 -6.22
CA PRO A 61 6.35 18.96 -4.97
C PRO A 61 4.97 19.51 -4.56
N PHE A 62 4.80 19.70 -3.26
CA PHE A 62 3.67 20.44 -2.69
C PHE A 62 4.13 21.34 -1.54
N ASP A 63 3.50 22.52 -1.44
CA ASP A 63 3.64 23.46 -0.33
C ASP A 63 2.24 23.84 0.18
N LEU A 64 1.85 23.21 1.28
CA LEU A 64 0.49 23.26 1.78
C LEU A 64 0.44 24.04 3.10
N ARG A 65 -0.50 24.98 3.20
CA ARG A 65 -0.74 25.75 4.43
C ARG A 65 -2.00 25.30 5.13
N TRP A 66 -2.03 25.42 6.46
CA TRP A 66 -3.19 25.12 7.29
C TRP A 66 -3.80 23.75 7.01
N GLN A 67 -2.96 22.72 6.95
CA GLN A 67 -3.41 21.37 6.65
C GLN A 67 -3.84 20.63 7.92
N PRO A 68 -5.10 20.16 7.99
CA PRO A 68 -5.49 19.23 9.04
C PRO A 68 -4.83 17.88 8.76
N GLY A 69 -4.23 17.33 9.81
CA GLY A 69 -3.51 16.07 9.78
C GLY A 69 -3.36 15.49 11.17
N THR A 70 -2.36 14.64 11.34
CA THR A 70 -2.07 13.91 12.58
C THR A 70 -0.64 14.18 13.03
N THR A 71 -0.20 13.49 14.08
CA THR A 71 1.19 13.57 14.57
C THR A 71 1.90 12.24 14.37
N ASP A 72 3.11 12.31 13.84
CA ASP A 72 4.09 11.22 13.67
C ASP A 72 4.77 10.78 14.99
N ARG A 73 4.39 11.37 16.13
CA ARG A 73 5.03 11.10 17.43
C ARG A 73 4.45 9.86 18.10
N GLN A 74 5.25 8.80 18.07
CA GLN A 74 5.25 7.57 18.89
C GLN A 74 3.91 6.84 19.06
N GLY A 75 3.92 5.58 18.59
CA GLY A 75 2.98 4.54 18.98
C GLY A 75 2.84 4.41 20.51
N HIS A 76 1.62 4.09 20.94
CA HIS A 76 1.10 4.03 22.32
C HIS A 76 0.52 5.31 22.90
N ARG A 77 -0.71 5.63 22.47
CA ARG A 77 -1.76 6.04 23.41
C ARG A 77 -3.04 5.28 23.13
N LEU A 78 -3.75 4.91 24.20
CA LEU A 78 -5.04 4.21 24.20
C LEU A 78 -6.22 4.97 23.55
N LEU A 79 -6.01 6.17 23.02
CA LEU A 79 -7.04 7.12 22.56
C LEU A 79 -6.65 7.75 21.20
N PRO A 80 -7.62 8.23 20.39
CA PRO A 80 -7.51 8.33 18.93
C PRO A 80 -6.46 9.34 18.48
N LEU A 81 -5.99 9.18 17.24
CA LEU A 81 -5.05 10.06 16.53
C LEU A 81 -5.23 11.52 16.95
N LYS A 82 -4.17 12.15 17.47
CA LYS A 82 -4.20 13.57 17.82
C LYS A 82 -4.28 14.38 16.53
N LEU A 83 -5.47 14.90 16.23
CA LEU A 83 -5.65 15.87 15.17
C LEU A 83 -4.75 17.07 15.41
N ARG A 84 -4.03 17.47 14.36
CA ARG A 84 -3.12 18.61 14.37
C ARG A 84 -3.40 19.47 13.15
N LEU A 85 -3.49 20.78 13.37
CA LEU A 85 -3.48 21.75 12.28
C LEU A 85 -2.03 22.16 12.01
N HIS A 86 -1.49 21.74 10.88
CA HIS A 86 -0.13 22.08 10.46
C HIS A 86 -0.14 23.42 9.74
N ARG A 87 0.64 24.39 10.24
CA ARG A 87 0.70 25.75 9.66
C ARG A 87 1.22 25.73 8.21
N ARG A 88 2.27 24.96 7.96
CA ARG A 88 2.86 24.75 6.63
C ARG A 88 3.54 23.39 6.58
N LEU A 89 3.30 22.64 5.50
CA LEU A 89 3.96 21.37 5.18
C LEU A 89 4.50 21.47 3.75
N THR A 90 5.78 21.17 3.59
CA THR A 90 6.44 21.11 2.29
C THR A 90 6.95 19.70 2.06
N GLY A 91 6.59 19.12 0.93
CA GLY A 91 6.96 17.77 0.54
C GLY A 91 6.89 17.60 -0.96
N ALA A 92 6.85 16.35 -1.39
CA ALA A 92 6.81 15.87 -2.75
C ALA A 92 6.45 14.38 -2.80
N ASN A 93 5.52 14.01 -3.67
CA ASN A 93 5.37 12.61 -4.04
C ASN A 93 6.39 12.26 -5.13
N LEU A 94 6.72 10.97 -5.27
CA LEU A 94 7.40 10.47 -6.46
C LEU A 94 6.36 9.79 -7.36
N ILE A 95 6.39 10.12 -8.64
CA ILE A 95 5.52 9.56 -9.67
C ILE A 95 6.43 8.97 -10.74
N ALA A 96 6.18 7.75 -11.19
CA ALA A 96 6.99 7.15 -12.23
C ALA A 96 6.16 6.52 -13.34
N ARG A 97 6.60 6.73 -14.59
CA ARG A 97 5.97 6.19 -15.81
C ARG A 97 7.04 5.66 -16.77
N LEU A 98 6.73 4.62 -17.52
CA LEU A 98 7.62 4.15 -18.58
C LEU A 98 7.59 5.09 -19.80
N PRO A 99 8.70 5.22 -20.55
CA PRO A 99 8.67 5.80 -21.89
C PRO A 99 7.62 5.10 -22.77
N GLY A 100 6.90 5.86 -23.59
CA GLY A 100 5.80 5.31 -24.39
C GLY A 100 4.56 4.96 -23.58
N HIS A 101 4.42 5.48 -22.34
CA HIS A 101 3.26 5.27 -21.48
C HIS A 101 1.94 5.41 -22.27
N PRO A 102 1.10 4.36 -22.33
CA PRO A 102 -0.10 4.36 -23.15
C PRO A 102 -1.08 5.48 -22.80
N GLN A 103 -1.76 6.03 -23.83
CA GLN A 103 -2.85 6.99 -23.68
C GLN A 103 -4.20 6.30 -23.39
N ARG A 104 -4.26 5.53 -22.30
CA ARG A 104 -5.48 4.88 -21.80
C ARG A 104 -5.52 4.99 -20.28
N PRO A 105 -6.68 4.75 -19.62
CA PRO A 105 -6.78 4.83 -18.17
C PRO A 105 -5.67 4.05 -17.48
N THR A 106 -4.92 4.72 -16.60
CA THR A 106 -3.77 4.11 -15.92
C THR A 106 -4.19 3.37 -14.64
N VAL A 107 -3.50 2.29 -14.32
CA VAL A 107 -3.57 1.65 -13.01
C VAL A 107 -2.45 2.22 -12.14
N LEU A 108 -2.81 2.75 -10.98
CA LEU A 108 -1.84 3.24 -10.01
C LEU A 108 -1.38 2.08 -9.11
N ILE A 109 -0.08 1.95 -8.87
CA ILE A 109 0.47 1.15 -7.77
C ILE A 109 1.13 2.13 -6.81
N GLY A 110 0.66 2.18 -5.57
CA GLY A 110 1.06 3.18 -4.59
C GLY A 110 1.45 2.61 -3.24
N ALA A 111 2.47 3.18 -2.63
CA ALA A 111 2.89 2.95 -1.24
C ALA A 111 3.36 4.28 -0.63
N HIS A 112 3.29 4.47 0.68
CA HIS A 112 3.92 5.64 1.29
C HIS A 112 5.38 5.37 1.62
N LEU A 113 6.20 6.41 1.45
CA LEU A 113 7.64 6.38 1.64
C LEU A 113 8.04 6.75 3.06
N ASP A 114 7.25 7.57 3.74
CA ASP A 114 7.53 8.01 5.11
C ASP A 114 7.25 6.90 6.13
N SER A 115 7.85 7.05 7.30
CA SER A 115 7.58 6.30 8.53
C SER A 115 7.46 7.26 9.71
N VAL A 116 6.92 6.77 10.82
CA VAL A 116 6.89 7.55 12.07
C VAL A 116 8.30 7.80 12.64
N ASP A 117 8.45 8.90 13.39
CA ASP A 117 9.72 9.48 13.92
C ASP A 117 10.68 8.48 14.61
N ALA A 118 10.16 7.37 15.15
CA ALA A 118 10.93 6.38 15.92
C ALA A 118 10.86 4.95 15.36
N SER A 119 10.26 4.75 14.19
CA SER A 119 10.16 3.45 13.54
C SER A 119 11.03 3.42 12.29
N PRO A 120 11.93 2.42 12.14
CA PRO A 120 12.58 2.17 10.85
C PRO A 120 11.54 1.93 9.74
N GLY A 121 10.42 1.32 10.11
CA GLY A 121 9.29 1.14 9.20
C GLY A 121 9.52 0.04 8.18
N ALA A 122 10.12 -1.08 8.58
CA ALA A 122 10.39 -2.19 7.68
C ALA A 122 9.12 -2.76 7.08
N ASP A 123 8.14 -3.12 7.92
CA ASP A 123 6.81 -3.47 7.42
C ASP A 123 6.06 -2.20 7.00
N ASP A 124 6.11 -1.14 7.81
CA ASP A 124 5.34 0.10 7.66
C ASP A 124 6.21 1.33 7.30
N ASN A 125 6.47 1.63 6.02
CA ASN A 125 5.98 0.90 4.84
C ASN A 125 7.07 0.62 3.80
N ALA A 126 8.28 0.28 4.26
CA ALA A 126 9.35 -0.15 3.34
C ALA A 126 8.96 -1.40 2.57
N SER A 127 8.18 -2.33 3.16
CA SER A 127 7.68 -3.52 2.50
C SER A 127 6.82 -3.19 1.27
N GLY A 128 5.90 -2.22 1.37
CA GLY A 128 5.07 -1.78 0.26
C GLY A 128 5.87 -1.08 -0.83
N VAL A 129 6.86 -0.26 -0.45
CA VAL A 129 7.77 0.37 -1.42
C VAL A 129 8.64 -0.68 -2.13
N ALA A 130 9.14 -1.69 -1.43
CA ALA A 130 9.93 -2.77 -2.03
C ALA A 130 9.09 -3.59 -3.05
N VAL A 131 7.84 -3.91 -2.72
CA VAL A 131 6.89 -4.53 -3.66
C VAL A 131 6.69 -3.65 -4.90
N LEU A 132 6.55 -2.34 -4.71
CA LEU A 132 6.40 -1.38 -5.82
C LEU A 132 7.65 -1.37 -6.71
N LEU A 133 8.85 -1.34 -6.14
CA LEU A 133 10.12 -1.33 -6.88
C LEU A 133 10.32 -2.63 -7.68
N GLU A 134 10.06 -3.78 -7.08
CA GLU A 134 10.21 -5.06 -7.77
C GLU A 134 9.11 -5.26 -8.82
N ALA A 135 7.88 -4.80 -8.58
CA ALA A 135 6.85 -4.73 -9.61
C ALA A 135 7.27 -3.81 -10.77
N ALA A 136 7.93 -2.68 -10.48
CA ALA A 136 8.48 -1.78 -11.49
C ALA A 136 9.48 -2.49 -12.40
N ARG A 137 10.39 -3.29 -11.81
CA ARG A 137 11.39 -4.07 -12.55
C ARG A 137 10.75 -5.09 -13.47
N LEU A 138 9.74 -5.82 -12.98
CA LEU A 138 9.03 -6.83 -13.77
C LEU A 138 8.23 -6.20 -14.91
N LEU A 139 7.50 -5.13 -14.62
CA LEU A 139 6.65 -4.44 -15.61
C LEU A 139 7.47 -3.64 -16.64
N GLY A 140 8.63 -3.10 -16.25
CA GLY A 140 9.56 -2.40 -17.14
C GLY A 140 10.34 -3.32 -18.07
N ALA A 141 10.38 -4.63 -17.78
CA ALA A 141 11.00 -5.63 -18.64
C ALA A 141 10.05 -6.19 -19.73
N LEU A 142 8.80 -5.76 -19.76
CA LEU A 142 7.84 -6.15 -20.79
C LEU A 142 8.18 -5.48 -22.12
N GLU A 143 7.91 -6.18 -23.23
CA GLU A 143 8.12 -5.65 -24.59
C GLU A 143 7.31 -4.38 -24.83
N GLU A 144 6.08 -4.34 -24.33
CA GLU A 144 5.16 -3.20 -24.45
C GLU A 144 4.91 -2.57 -23.07
N PRO A 145 5.09 -1.24 -22.92
CA PRO A 145 4.90 -0.59 -21.63
C PRO A 145 3.42 -0.66 -21.19
N PRO A 146 3.11 -1.19 -20.01
CA PRO A 146 1.75 -1.23 -19.51
C PRO A 146 1.26 0.18 -19.10
N PRO A 147 -0.07 0.40 -19.02
CA PRO A 147 -0.64 1.68 -18.58
C PRO A 147 -0.56 1.79 -17.05
N VAL A 148 0.64 1.65 -16.48
CA VAL A 148 0.85 1.67 -15.04
C VAL A 148 1.62 2.93 -14.67
N THR A 149 1.12 3.62 -13.65
CA THR A 149 1.84 4.73 -13.00
C THR A 149 2.18 4.30 -11.57
N LEU A 150 3.44 4.41 -11.20
CA LEU A 150 3.90 4.08 -9.85
C LEU A 150 3.93 5.34 -8.99
N MET A 151 3.58 5.22 -7.72
CA MET A 151 3.55 6.35 -6.80
C MET A 151 4.15 6.02 -5.43
N CYS A 152 5.10 6.84 -4.98
CA CYS A 152 5.50 6.87 -3.59
C CYS A 152 4.96 8.13 -2.92
N PHE A 153 4.05 7.97 -1.96
CA PHE A 153 3.43 9.07 -1.24
C PHE A 153 4.30 9.53 -0.08
N ASP A 154 4.26 10.82 0.25
CA ASP A 154 4.89 11.35 1.45
C ASP A 154 3.85 11.79 2.50
N MET A 155 4.26 11.82 3.76
CA MET A 155 3.46 12.30 4.88
C MET A 155 2.12 11.56 4.99
N GLU A 156 2.10 10.25 4.75
CA GLU A 156 0.95 9.40 5.11
C GLU A 156 0.70 9.50 6.60
N GLU A 157 1.77 9.42 7.40
CA GLU A 157 1.74 9.34 8.86
C GLU A 157 1.29 10.66 9.53
N LEU A 158 1.29 11.74 8.73
CA LEU A 158 0.77 13.05 9.11
C LEU A 158 -0.67 13.28 8.64
N GLY A 159 -1.37 12.24 8.17
CA GLY A 159 -2.79 12.27 7.83
C GLY A 159 -3.04 12.26 6.33
N LEU A 160 -2.40 11.32 5.64
CA LEU A 160 -2.55 11.05 4.20
C LEU A 160 -2.22 12.27 3.33
N ILE A 161 -1.25 13.10 3.73
CA ILE A 161 -1.06 14.42 3.11
C ILE A 161 -0.66 14.28 1.63
N GLY A 162 0.32 13.43 1.33
CA GLY A 162 0.79 13.19 -0.03
C GLY A 162 -0.26 12.55 -0.92
N SER A 163 -0.94 11.49 -0.48
CA SER A 163 -1.99 10.85 -1.28
C SER A 163 -3.24 11.71 -1.43
N ARG A 164 -3.62 12.50 -0.42
CA ARG A 164 -4.69 13.49 -0.55
C ARG A 164 -4.33 14.47 -1.65
N TYR A 165 -3.11 15.02 -1.63
CA TYR A 165 -2.62 15.94 -2.65
C TYR A 165 -2.66 15.29 -4.05
N ALA A 166 -2.07 14.10 -4.20
CA ALA A 166 -2.06 13.36 -5.46
C ALA A 166 -3.47 13.12 -6.02
N ALA A 167 -4.38 12.58 -5.21
CA ALA A 167 -5.76 12.35 -5.63
C ALA A 167 -6.44 13.66 -6.06
N ARG A 168 -6.08 14.82 -5.47
CA ARG A 168 -6.56 16.12 -5.97
C ARG A 168 -6.00 16.45 -7.34
N GLN A 169 -4.70 16.24 -7.57
CA GLN A 169 -4.05 16.54 -8.83
C GLN A 169 -4.59 15.68 -9.97
N PHE A 170 -4.74 14.36 -9.79
CA PHE A 170 -5.37 13.49 -10.79
C PHE A 170 -6.77 13.98 -11.20
N THR A 171 -7.59 14.38 -10.22
CA THR A 171 -8.92 14.94 -10.51
C THR A 171 -8.82 16.28 -11.25
N ALA A 172 -7.93 17.17 -10.81
CA ALA A 172 -7.80 18.52 -11.36
C ALA A 172 -7.27 18.52 -12.79
N ARG A 173 -6.35 17.60 -13.11
CA ARG A 173 -5.77 17.39 -14.44
C ARG A 173 -6.64 16.51 -15.35
N GLN A 174 -7.75 15.98 -14.82
CA GLN A 174 -8.63 15.03 -15.53
C GLN A 174 -7.87 13.81 -16.07
N GLU A 175 -6.83 13.38 -15.34
CA GLU A 175 -6.08 12.19 -15.69
C GLU A 175 -6.95 10.94 -15.51
N GLN A 176 -7.02 10.11 -16.55
CA GLN A 176 -7.85 8.92 -16.52
C GLN A 176 -7.16 7.82 -15.72
N VAL A 177 -7.78 7.42 -14.61
CA VAL A 177 -7.28 6.36 -13.72
C VAL A 177 -8.30 5.22 -13.70
N ALA A 178 -7.89 4.02 -14.15
CA ALA A 178 -8.70 2.81 -14.11
C ALA A 178 -8.93 2.33 -12.67
N GLY A 179 -7.90 2.48 -11.83
CA GLY A 179 -7.97 2.32 -10.40
C GLY A 179 -6.59 2.33 -9.75
N MET A 180 -6.55 2.08 -8.44
CA MET A 180 -5.35 2.17 -7.63
C MET A 180 -5.19 0.95 -6.71
N ILE A 181 -3.99 0.37 -6.68
CA ILE A 181 -3.56 -0.64 -5.73
C ILE A 181 -2.69 0.06 -4.68
N CYS A 182 -3.18 0.13 -3.44
CA CYS A 182 -2.45 0.63 -2.28
C CYS A 182 -1.76 -0.52 -1.57
N LEU A 183 -0.46 -0.40 -1.37
CA LEU A 183 0.38 -1.34 -0.62
C LEU A 183 0.62 -0.75 0.76
N GLU A 184 0.16 -1.45 1.80
CA GLU A 184 0.13 -0.96 3.18
C GLU A 184 0.54 -2.07 4.15
N SER A 185 1.77 -2.05 4.66
CA SER A 185 2.27 -3.03 5.64
C SER A 185 2.08 -4.49 5.16
N VAL A 186 2.80 -4.90 4.12
CA VAL A 186 2.58 -6.16 3.38
C VAL A 186 3.64 -7.23 3.59
N GLY A 187 4.64 -6.99 4.45
CA GLY A 187 5.77 -7.90 4.67
C GLY A 187 5.69 -8.76 5.93
N TYR A 188 4.96 -8.32 6.96
CA TYR A 188 4.88 -9.05 8.22
C TYR A 188 3.76 -10.10 8.22
N PHE A 189 4.14 -11.35 8.47
CA PHE A 189 3.24 -12.48 8.65
C PHE A 189 3.41 -13.08 10.05
N ALA A 190 2.30 -13.53 10.63
CA ALA A 190 2.29 -14.15 11.95
C ALA A 190 1.63 -15.53 11.82
N PRO A 191 2.34 -16.55 11.30
CA PRO A 191 1.72 -17.81 10.97
C PRO A 191 1.24 -18.56 12.21
N GLU A 192 1.74 -18.28 13.42
CA GLU A 192 1.31 -18.97 14.64
C GLU A 192 -0.12 -18.64 15.09
N PRO A 193 -0.82 -19.57 15.78
CA PRO A 193 -2.16 -19.31 16.31
C PRO A 193 -2.18 -18.08 17.21
N GLY A 194 -3.19 -17.22 17.04
CA GLY A 194 -3.31 -15.98 17.80
C GLY A 194 -2.50 -14.79 17.25
N GLY A 195 -1.75 -14.97 16.15
CA GLY A 195 -0.99 -13.90 15.50
C GLY A 195 -1.82 -12.75 14.92
N GLN A 196 -3.11 -12.98 14.62
CA GLN A 196 -4.05 -11.99 14.11
C GLN A 196 -5.05 -11.58 15.19
N ARG A 197 -5.05 -10.30 15.57
CA ARG A 197 -6.11 -9.72 16.41
C ARG A 197 -7.25 -9.19 15.55
N LEU A 198 -8.48 -9.30 16.06
CA LEU A 198 -9.65 -8.66 15.49
C LEU A 198 -10.02 -7.43 16.33
N PRO A 199 -10.32 -6.27 15.73
CA PRO A 199 -10.78 -5.11 16.48
C PRO A 199 -12.10 -5.39 17.21
N ALA A 200 -12.36 -4.65 18.29
CA ALA A 200 -13.63 -4.70 18.99
C ALA A 200 -14.80 -4.38 18.03
N GLY A 201 -15.84 -5.22 18.04
CA GLY A 201 -17.00 -5.08 17.15
C GLY A 201 -16.78 -5.56 15.70
N PHE A 202 -15.56 -5.97 15.32
CA PHE A 202 -15.26 -6.43 13.96
C PHE A 202 -16.16 -7.60 13.53
N GLY A 203 -16.41 -8.56 14.43
CA GLY A 203 -17.27 -9.71 14.13
C GLY A 203 -18.74 -9.37 13.87
N LEU A 204 -19.22 -8.22 14.34
CA LEU A 204 -20.57 -7.72 14.04
C LEU A 204 -20.60 -7.05 12.67
N ALA A 205 -19.57 -6.27 12.33
CA ALA A 205 -19.47 -5.57 11.06
C ALA A 205 -19.13 -6.49 9.88
N PHE A 206 -18.25 -7.48 10.11
CA PHE A 206 -17.70 -8.38 9.10
C PHE A 206 -17.75 -9.85 9.56
N PRO A 207 -18.96 -10.42 9.74
CA PRO A 207 -19.13 -11.75 10.34
C PRO A 207 -18.46 -12.88 9.52
N SER A 208 -18.45 -12.80 8.20
CA SER A 208 -17.79 -13.81 7.35
C SER A 208 -16.28 -13.80 7.51
N ALA A 209 -15.63 -12.64 7.41
CA ALA A 209 -14.19 -12.51 7.62
C ALA A 209 -13.79 -12.94 9.05
N ALA A 210 -14.58 -12.57 10.05
CA ALA A 210 -14.34 -12.99 11.43
C ALA A 210 -14.47 -14.50 11.64
N ARG A 211 -15.38 -15.18 10.92
CA ARG A 211 -15.48 -16.65 10.94
C ARG A 211 -14.27 -17.30 10.29
N GLU A 212 -13.80 -16.77 9.17
CA GLU A 212 -12.62 -17.26 8.47
C GLU A 212 -11.35 -17.17 9.32
N VAL A 213 -11.10 -16.01 9.94
CA VAL A 213 -9.96 -15.82 10.86
C VAL A 213 -10.07 -16.76 12.08
N ARG A 214 -11.27 -16.95 12.65
CA ARG A 214 -11.48 -17.89 13.77
C ARG A 214 -11.24 -19.34 13.35
N ALA A 215 -11.73 -19.74 12.18
CA ALA A 215 -11.53 -21.08 11.64
C ALA A 215 -10.03 -21.35 11.41
N ASN A 216 -9.27 -20.33 11.00
CA ASN A 216 -7.82 -20.39 10.90
C ASN A 216 -7.09 -20.14 12.24
N ARG A 217 -7.75 -20.34 13.39
CA ARG A 217 -7.15 -20.20 14.74
C ARG A 217 -6.43 -18.85 14.95
N PHE A 218 -6.94 -17.78 14.34
CA PHE A 218 -6.36 -16.44 14.39
C PHE A 218 -4.91 -16.37 13.89
N ARG A 219 -4.52 -17.20 12.92
CA ARG A 219 -3.22 -17.04 12.23
C ARG A 219 -3.27 -15.81 11.32
N GLY A 220 -2.15 -15.09 11.25
CA GLY A 220 -1.92 -13.93 10.39
C GLY A 220 -1.09 -14.27 9.15
N ASP A 221 -1.45 -15.36 8.47
CA ASP A 221 -0.78 -15.96 7.30
C ASP A 221 -1.44 -15.57 5.95
N PHE A 222 -2.26 -14.52 5.96
CA PHE A 222 -3.04 -14.06 4.81
C PHE A 222 -2.78 -12.58 4.47
N THR A 223 -3.10 -12.17 3.25
CA THR A 223 -3.19 -10.75 2.88
C THR A 223 -4.65 -10.29 2.90
N LEU A 224 -4.94 -9.16 3.54
CA LEU A 224 -6.26 -8.56 3.50
C LEU A 224 -6.38 -7.67 2.25
N VAL A 225 -7.44 -7.88 1.48
CA VAL A 225 -7.80 -7.06 0.31
C VAL A 225 -9.00 -6.19 0.67
N VAL A 226 -8.76 -4.93 1.00
CA VAL A 226 -9.81 -3.96 1.31
C VAL A 226 -10.23 -3.26 0.03
N HIS A 227 -11.52 -3.31 -0.30
CA HIS A 227 -12.00 -2.78 -1.58
C HIS A 227 -13.42 -2.21 -1.45
N ARG A 228 -13.90 -1.58 -2.52
CA ARG A 228 -15.29 -1.13 -2.67
C ARG A 228 -15.96 -1.85 -3.82
N ARG A 229 -17.24 -1.54 -4.07
CA ARG A 229 -17.99 -2.12 -5.20
C ARG A 229 -17.27 -1.87 -6.53
N SER A 230 -16.71 -0.67 -6.71
CA SER A 230 -15.96 -0.22 -7.88
C SER A 230 -14.74 -1.08 -8.21
N THR A 231 -14.16 -1.76 -7.21
CA THR A 231 -12.95 -2.57 -7.32
C THR A 231 -13.17 -4.03 -6.94
N GLN A 232 -14.42 -4.51 -6.91
CA GLN A 232 -14.74 -5.91 -6.59
C GLN A 232 -14.06 -6.90 -7.54
N ASP A 233 -14.09 -6.62 -8.83
CA ASP A 233 -13.51 -7.52 -9.83
C ASP A 233 -11.98 -7.50 -9.75
N ALA A 234 -11.38 -6.33 -9.50
CA ALA A 234 -9.94 -6.20 -9.30
C ALA A 234 -9.48 -6.93 -8.01
N ALA A 235 -10.26 -6.84 -6.93
CA ALA A 235 -10.00 -7.58 -5.70
C ALA A 235 -10.07 -9.09 -5.94
N THR A 236 -11.10 -9.55 -6.65
CA THR A 236 -11.27 -10.98 -7.00
C THR A 236 -10.12 -11.47 -7.89
N LEU A 237 -9.71 -10.64 -8.86
CA LEU A 237 -8.59 -10.92 -9.74
C LEU A 237 -7.27 -11.07 -8.96
N TRP A 238 -7.02 -10.16 -8.02
CA TRP A 238 -5.84 -10.23 -7.15
C TRP A 238 -5.85 -11.48 -6.27
N GLN A 239 -6.98 -11.83 -5.64
CA GLN A 239 -7.09 -13.04 -4.83
C GLN A 239 -6.83 -14.30 -5.66
N ARG A 240 -7.31 -14.35 -6.91
CA ARG A 240 -7.02 -15.45 -7.83
C ARG A 240 -5.55 -15.52 -8.21
N ALA A 241 -4.91 -14.39 -8.49
CA ALA A 241 -3.48 -14.34 -8.76
C ALA A 241 -2.68 -14.85 -7.54
N ALA A 242 -2.96 -14.33 -6.34
CA ALA A 242 -2.29 -14.72 -5.10
C ALA A 242 -2.44 -16.23 -4.77
N ALA A 243 -3.58 -16.83 -5.09
CA ALA A 243 -3.81 -18.27 -4.93
C ALA A 243 -3.02 -19.14 -5.92
N CYS A 244 -2.51 -18.57 -7.01
CA CYS A 244 -1.90 -19.29 -8.12
C CYS A 244 -0.39 -19.02 -8.27
N ALA A 245 0.31 -18.68 -7.18
CA ALA A 245 1.75 -18.39 -7.18
C ALA A 245 2.63 -19.53 -7.73
N GLY A 246 2.10 -20.75 -7.82
CA GLY A 246 2.77 -21.90 -8.43
C GLY A 246 3.85 -22.52 -7.53
N PRO A 247 4.77 -23.33 -8.07
CA PRO A 247 5.83 -23.96 -7.27
C PRO A 247 6.98 -22.99 -6.90
N ALA A 248 7.08 -21.85 -7.58
CA ALA A 248 8.17 -20.89 -7.38
C ALA A 248 8.03 -20.07 -6.10
N LEU A 249 6.79 -19.84 -5.64
CA LEU A 249 6.48 -19.00 -4.49
C LEU A 249 5.35 -19.64 -3.66
N PRO A 250 5.31 -19.43 -2.34
CA PRO A 250 4.25 -19.99 -1.51
C PRO A 250 2.89 -19.46 -1.95
N ALA A 251 1.87 -20.32 -1.89
CA ALA A 251 0.50 -19.86 -2.01
C ALA A 251 0.23 -18.80 -0.93
N LEU A 252 -0.46 -17.74 -1.33
CA LEU A 252 -0.74 -16.60 -0.47
C LEU A 252 -2.25 -16.55 -0.16
N PRO A 253 -2.68 -17.08 0.99
CA PRO A 253 -4.05 -16.92 1.46
C PRO A 253 -4.46 -15.45 1.48
N SER A 254 -5.72 -15.17 1.20
CA SER A 254 -6.22 -13.80 1.18
C SER A 254 -7.67 -13.72 1.61
N ILE A 255 -8.00 -12.63 2.31
CA ILE A 255 -9.37 -12.33 2.76
C ILE A 255 -9.78 -11.02 2.10
N ALA A 256 -10.90 -11.00 1.38
CA ALA A 256 -11.47 -9.77 0.84
C ALA A 256 -12.46 -9.15 1.82
N LEU A 257 -12.34 -7.84 2.03
CA LEU A 257 -13.20 -7.08 2.90
C LEU A 257 -13.74 -5.85 2.19
N ARG A 258 -15.04 -5.89 1.91
CA ARG A 258 -15.75 -4.84 1.19
C ARG A 258 -16.22 -3.74 2.14
N ASP A 259 -15.77 -2.52 1.86
CA ASP A 259 -16.38 -1.31 2.37
C ASP A 259 -17.72 -1.05 1.64
N ARG A 260 -18.80 -0.93 2.40
CA ARG A 260 -20.16 -0.71 1.86
C ARG A 260 -20.48 0.76 1.62
N ARG A 261 -19.63 1.68 2.04
CA ARG A 261 -19.82 3.12 1.83
C ARG A 261 -19.68 3.47 0.35
N PRO A 262 -20.42 4.49 -0.14
CA PRO A 262 -20.30 4.95 -1.52
C PRO A 262 -18.97 5.65 -1.76
N GLU A 263 -18.57 5.77 -3.03
CA GLU A 263 -17.42 6.57 -3.43
C GLU A 263 -17.65 8.07 -3.25
N GLY A 264 -16.55 8.79 -3.08
CA GLY A 264 -16.53 10.25 -3.01
C GLY A 264 -16.88 10.83 -1.64
N PRO A 265 -17.23 12.13 -1.61
CA PRO A 265 -17.42 12.89 -0.37
C PRO A 265 -18.50 12.34 0.56
N LEU A 266 -19.55 11.71 0.02
CA LEU A 266 -20.61 11.11 0.83
C LEU A 266 -20.09 9.92 1.66
N GLY A 267 -19.23 9.08 1.06
CA GLY A 267 -18.60 7.98 1.78
C GLY A 267 -17.65 8.45 2.88
N LEU A 268 -16.95 9.57 2.64
CA LEU A 268 -16.13 10.23 3.65
C LEU A 268 -16.98 10.69 4.84
N LEU A 269 -18.07 11.41 4.58
CA LEU A 269 -18.97 11.91 5.62
C LEU A 269 -19.57 10.79 6.47
N ILE A 270 -20.06 9.72 5.83
CA ILE A 270 -20.55 8.53 6.54
C ILE A 270 -19.43 7.89 7.38
N GLY A 271 -18.20 7.89 6.84
CA GLY A 271 -17.01 7.39 7.53
C GLY A 271 -16.72 8.05 8.87
N LEU A 272 -17.01 9.34 9.01
CA LEU A 272 -16.81 10.07 10.26
C LEU A 272 -17.68 9.53 11.41
N ALA A 273 -18.80 8.86 11.09
CA ALA A 273 -19.68 8.23 12.06
C ALA A 273 -19.32 6.74 12.32
N VAL A 274 -18.44 6.14 11.52
CA VAL A 274 -18.02 4.75 11.70
C VAL A 274 -16.96 4.70 12.81
N PRO A 275 -17.11 3.82 13.82
CA PRO A 275 -16.09 3.65 14.86
C PRO A 275 -14.70 3.40 14.24
N PRO A 276 -13.62 4.04 14.73
CA PRO A 276 -12.28 3.93 14.14
C PRO A 276 -11.78 2.49 13.96
N ALA A 277 -12.19 1.59 14.86
CA ALA A 277 -11.85 0.17 14.82
C ALA A 277 -12.45 -0.58 13.61
N ASN A 278 -13.56 -0.09 13.04
CA ASN A 278 -14.25 -0.67 11.89
C ASN A 278 -14.09 0.17 10.61
N HIS A 279 -13.32 1.26 10.67
CA HIS A 279 -13.09 2.13 9.53
C HIS A 279 -12.05 1.50 8.60
N LEU A 280 -12.38 1.37 7.32
CA LEU A 280 -11.52 0.71 6.33
C LEU A 280 -10.70 1.67 5.46
N GLY A 281 -10.98 2.97 5.53
CA GLY A 281 -10.19 4.01 4.87
C GLY A 281 -9.07 4.48 5.81
N ARG A 282 -8.06 3.64 5.99
CA ARG A 282 -6.99 3.83 7.00
C ARG A 282 -5.60 4.07 6.41
N SER A 283 -5.47 4.11 5.09
CA SER A 283 -4.22 4.36 4.35
C SER A 283 -4.56 5.15 3.07
N ASP A 284 -3.59 5.30 2.18
CA ASP A 284 -3.63 6.19 1.02
C ASP A 284 -4.78 5.95 0.05
N HIS A 285 -5.28 4.71 -0.08
CA HIS A 285 -6.45 4.38 -0.91
C HIS A 285 -7.69 5.22 -0.56
N ALA A 286 -7.83 5.62 0.71
CA ALA A 286 -8.94 6.45 1.17
C ALA A 286 -8.97 7.81 0.47
N SER A 287 -7.80 8.38 0.16
CA SER A 287 -7.67 9.65 -0.56
C SER A 287 -8.28 9.57 -1.96
N PHE A 288 -8.10 8.43 -2.63
CA PHE A 288 -8.63 8.15 -3.97
C PHE A 288 -10.14 7.86 -3.94
N TRP A 289 -10.61 7.04 -2.99
CA TRP A 289 -12.03 6.85 -2.74
C TRP A 289 -12.76 8.18 -2.53
N ASN A 290 -12.20 9.09 -1.74
CA ASN A 290 -12.78 10.41 -1.49
C ASN A 290 -12.89 11.29 -2.75
N ARG A 291 -12.14 10.95 -3.81
CA ARG A 291 -12.16 11.60 -5.13
C ARG A 291 -12.85 10.79 -6.21
N ARG A 292 -13.58 9.73 -5.84
CA ARG A 292 -14.25 8.81 -6.76
C ARG A 292 -13.30 8.09 -7.72
N ILE A 293 -12.04 7.96 -7.34
CA ILE A 293 -11.07 7.13 -8.05
C ILE A 293 -11.15 5.72 -7.45
N PRO A 294 -11.44 4.67 -8.24
CA PRO A 294 -11.48 3.30 -7.74
C PRO A 294 -10.15 2.92 -7.10
N ALA A 295 -10.19 2.32 -5.91
CA ALA A 295 -8.99 1.87 -5.23
C ALA A 295 -9.24 0.59 -4.43
N LEU A 296 -8.19 -0.22 -4.29
CA LEU A 296 -8.09 -1.35 -3.37
C LEU A 296 -6.82 -1.19 -2.52
N MET A 297 -6.85 -1.68 -1.29
CA MET A 297 -5.69 -1.72 -0.40
C MET A 297 -5.35 -3.17 -0.07
N LEU A 298 -4.08 -3.51 -0.24
CA LEU A 298 -3.47 -4.76 0.17
C LEU A 298 -2.73 -4.52 1.47
N THR A 299 -3.04 -5.30 2.51
CA THR A 299 -2.42 -5.11 3.82
C THR A 299 -2.27 -6.39 4.62
N GLY A 300 -1.20 -6.47 5.41
CA GLY A 300 -1.01 -7.41 6.50
C GLY A 300 -1.79 -7.05 7.77
N THR A 301 -2.74 -6.12 7.69
CA THR A 301 -3.59 -5.62 8.79
C THR A 301 -2.86 -4.79 9.84
N ALA A 302 -1.63 -4.34 9.54
CA ALA A 302 -0.89 -3.36 10.32
C ALA A 302 -0.89 -3.69 11.83
N ASN A 303 -1.29 -2.72 12.67
CA ASN A 303 -1.36 -2.83 14.13
C ASN A 303 -2.22 -3.99 14.68
N PHE A 304 -3.05 -4.64 13.85
CA PHE A 304 -3.85 -5.79 14.27
C PHE A 304 -3.08 -7.12 14.18
N ARG A 305 -2.01 -7.19 13.39
CA ARG A 305 -1.12 -8.35 13.29
C ARG A 305 0.29 -8.03 13.77
N ASN A 306 0.87 -6.96 13.26
CA ASN A 306 2.24 -6.58 13.55
C ASN A 306 2.32 -5.91 14.94
N GLN A 307 2.92 -6.61 15.89
CA GLN A 307 3.17 -6.08 17.25
C GLN A 307 4.28 -5.02 17.28
N HIS A 308 5.04 -4.90 16.21
CA HIS A 308 6.13 -3.93 16.02
C HIS A 308 5.67 -2.67 15.28
N TYR A 309 4.44 -2.62 14.79
CA TYR A 309 3.85 -1.46 14.11
C TYR A 309 4.07 -0.16 14.88
N HIS A 310 4.63 0.86 14.20
CA HIS A 310 5.03 2.16 14.77
C HIS A 310 6.03 2.08 15.94
N ARG A 311 6.88 1.05 15.97
CA ARG A 311 7.91 0.86 17.03
C ARG A 311 9.32 0.77 16.44
N PRO A 312 10.35 1.09 17.24
CA PRO A 312 11.75 0.91 16.84
C PRO A 312 12.12 -0.52 16.40
N THR A 313 11.31 -1.49 16.81
CA THR A 313 11.49 -2.91 16.49
C THR A 313 10.87 -3.33 15.16
N ASP A 314 10.28 -2.42 14.38
CA ASP A 314 9.79 -2.74 13.03
C ASP A 314 10.97 -2.82 12.04
N THR A 315 11.67 -3.96 12.07
CA THR A 315 12.96 -4.20 11.42
C THR A 315 12.87 -5.22 10.27
N PRO A 316 13.76 -5.15 9.27
CA PRO A 316 13.74 -6.03 8.09
C PRO A 316 13.71 -7.54 8.40
N ASP A 317 14.39 -7.98 9.47
CA ASP A 317 14.48 -9.40 9.84
C ASP A 317 13.15 -10.05 10.24
N LEU A 318 12.09 -9.27 10.42
CA LEU A 318 10.77 -9.76 10.79
C LEU A 318 9.87 -10.08 9.59
N LEU A 319 10.29 -9.75 8.37
CA LEU A 319 9.46 -9.91 7.18
C LEU A 319 9.62 -11.29 6.53
N ASP A 320 8.54 -11.76 5.91
CA ASP A 320 8.54 -12.98 5.09
C ASP A 320 8.72 -12.60 3.61
N TYR A 321 9.95 -12.68 3.12
CA TYR A 321 10.31 -12.23 1.78
C TYR A 321 9.75 -13.12 0.66
N ASP A 322 9.48 -14.40 0.93
CA ASP A 322 8.88 -15.29 -0.04
C ASP A 322 7.39 -14.95 -0.24
N ARG A 323 6.68 -14.65 0.84
CA ARG A 323 5.30 -14.14 0.75
C ARG A 323 5.24 -12.73 0.17
N LEU A 324 6.22 -11.88 0.49
CA LEU A 324 6.33 -10.55 -0.10
C LEU A 324 6.57 -10.63 -1.63
N ALA A 325 7.33 -11.62 -2.08
CA ALA A 325 7.48 -11.93 -3.50
C ALA A 325 6.16 -12.38 -4.13
N ALA A 326 5.36 -13.20 -3.43
CA ALA A 326 4.03 -13.58 -3.91
C ALA A 326 3.07 -12.38 -4.01
N VAL A 327 3.10 -11.46 -3.04
CA VAL A 327 2.36 -10.17 -3.10
C VAL A 327 2.79 -9.37 -4.33
N THR A 328 4.09 -9.35 -4.65
CA THR A 328 4.65 -8.62 -5.79
C THR A 328 4.12 -9.15 -7.11
N ALA A 329 4.25 -10.47 -7.35
CA ALA A 329 3.77 -11.09 -8.58
C ALA A 329 2.25 -10.91 -8.75
N ALA A 330 1.47 -11.10 -7.68
CA ALA A 330 0.02 -10.92 -7.73
C ALA A 330 -0.39 -9.47 -8.04
N THR A 331 0.35 -8.50 -7.47
CA THR A 331 0.13 -7.07 -7.71
C THR A 331 0.44 -6.69 -9.15
N ALA A 332 1.60 -7.09 -9.68
CA ALA A 332 1.98 -6.83 -11.06
C ALA A 332 1.01 -7.50 -12.05
N ALA A 333 0.64 -8.77 -11.82
CA ALA A 333 -0.32 -9.50 -12.67
C ALA A 333 -1.70 -8.81 -12.67
N THR A 334 -2.17 -8.35 -11.51
CA THR A 334 -3.44 -7.64 -11.39
C THR A 334 -3.41 -6.29 -12.09
N ALA A 335 -2.31 -5.55 -12.01
CA ALA A 335 -2.18 -4.27 -12.70
C ALA A 335 -2.18 -4.43 -14.23
N LEU A 336 -1.53 -5.48 -14.76
CA LEU A 336 -1.54 -5.80 -16.20
C LEU A 336 -2.92 -6.18 -16.72
N HIS A 337 -3.70 -6.88 -15.90
CA HIS A 337 -5.01 -7.41 -16.28
C HIS A 337 -6.16 -6.70 -15.58
N TRP A 338 -5.95 -5.45 -15.18
CA TRP A 338 -6.96 -4.68 -14.46
C TRP A 338 -8.30 -4.75 -15.21
N PRO A 339 -9.40 -5.13 -14.54
CA PRO A 339 -10.68 -5.31 -15.21
C PRO A 339 -11.12 -4.01 -15.87
N CYS A 340 -11.44 -4.08 -17.16
CA CYS A 340 -12.13 -2.99 -17.84
C CYS A 340 -13.54 -2.90 -17.23
N GLY A 341 -13.88 -1.73 -16.70
CA GLY A 341 -15.19 -1.45 -16.08
C GLY A 341 -16.34 -1.35 -17.07
#